data_AF-A0A9E2EDS2-F1
#
_entry.id   AF-A0A9E2EDS2-F1
#
_cell.length_a   1.000
_cell.length_b   1.000
_cell.length_c   1.000
_cell.angle_alpha   90.00
_cell.angle_beta   90.00
_cell.angle_gamma   90.00
#
_symmetry.space_group_name_H-M   'P 1'
#
loop_
_entity.id
_entity.type
_entity.pdbx_description
1 polymer ?
#
loop_
_entity_poly.entity_id
_entity_poly.type
_entity_poly.pdbx_seq_one_letter_code
_entity_poly.pdbx_strand_id
1 'polypeptide(L)'
;MSISRETALIGIEVAYALPQRQCVVALTVTEGCTVIEAIEQSRIREEFPDMEVDPNALGIFGRKVRAGQALRQGDRVEIYRPLIADPKEARRQRAEKSKKG
;
A
#
# COMPACT_ATOMS: atom_id res chain seq x y z
N MET A 1 -14.43 13.84 -32.10
CA MET A 1 -15.22 13.45 -30.90
C MET A 1 -14.37 12.53 -30.04
N SER A 2 -13.74 13.04 -28.98
CA SER A 2 -13.21 12.16 -27.94
C SER A 2 -14.39 11.78 -27.05
N ILE A 3 -14.76 10.50 -27.07
CA ILE A 3 -15.76 9.96 -26.16
C ILE A 3 -15.13 10.07 -24.77
N SER A 4 -15.56 11.07 -24.00
CA SER A 4 -15.35 11.11 -22.56
C SER A 4 -16.02 9.87 -21.99
N ARG A 5 -15.27 8.79 -21.79
CA ARG A 5 -15.77 7.63 -21.04
C ARG A 5 -15.98 8.12 -19.62
N GLU A 6 -17.25 8.31 -19.27
CA GLU A 6 -17.67 8.51 -17.89
C GLU A 6 -17.18 7.29 -17.10
N THR A 7 -16.09 7.48 -16.37
CA THR A 7 -15.47 6.42 -15.58
C THR A 7 -16.26 6.34 -14.29
N ALA A 8 -16.98 5.23 -14.10
CA ALA A 8 -17.73 5.00 -12.88
C ALA A 8 -16.77 5.07 -11.67
N LEU A 9 -17.25 5.60 -10.56
CA LEU A 9 -16.48 5.63 -9.32
C LEU A 9 -16.75 4.37 -8.51
N ILE A 10 -15.69 3.69 -8.08
CA ILE A 10 -15.75 2.50 -7.24
C ILE A 10 -15.16 2.82 -5.86
N GLY A 11 -15.81 2.31 -4.80
CA GLY A 11 -15.27 2.37 -3.44
C GLY A 11 -14.32 1.20 -3.21
N ILE A 12 -13.11 1.49 -2.77
CA ILE A 12 -12.08 0.50 -2.42
C ILE A 12 -11.45 0.85 -1.07
N GLU A 13 -10.73 -0.11 -0.51
CA GLU A 13 -9.98 0.08 0.74
C GLU A 13 -8.50 -0.24 0.52
N VAL A 14 -7.61 0.56 1.08
CA VAL A 14 -6.17 0.28 1.12
C VAL A 14 -5.78 0.05 2.57
N ALA A 15 -5.32 -1.16 2.87
CA ALA A 15 -4.92 -1.61 4.18
C ALA A 15 -3.40 -1.83 4.24
N TYR A 16 -2.79 -1.25 5.27
CA TYR A 16 -1.40 -1.51 5.63
C TYR A 16 -1.32 -1.90 7.11
N ALA A 17 -0.82 -3.10 7.38
CA ALA A 17 -0.74 -3.65 8.72
C ALA A 17 0.72 -3.91 9.12
N LEU A 18 1.22 -3.13 10.08
CA LEU A 18 2.45 -3.39 10.81
C LEU A 18 2.13 -4.08 12.15
N PRO A 19 3.05 -4.86 12.73
CA PRO A 19 2.84 -5.48 14.04
C PRO A 19 2.49 -4.51 15.17
N GLN A 20 2.89 -3.24 15.02
CA GLN A 20 2.69 -2.19 16.02
C GLN A 20 1.54 -1.24 15.66
N ARG A 21 1.13 -1.18 14.39
CA ARG A 21 0.14 -0.22 13.90
C ARG A 21 -0.50 -0.73 12.62
N GLN A 22 -1.83 -0.67 12.55
CA GLN A 22 -2.58 -0.95 11.34
C GLN A 22 -3.30 0.32 10.89
N CYS A 23 -3.44 0.49 9.57
CA CYS A 23 -4.20 1.56 8.97
C CYS A 23 -5.01 1.00 7.80
N VAL A 24 -6.25 1.46 7.69
CA VAL A 24 -7.13 1.17 6.56
C VAL A 24 -7.68 2.50 6.08
N VAL A 25 -7.44 2.81 4.81
CA VAL A 25 -7.90 4.03 4.16
C VAL A 25 -8.97 3.62 3.14
N ALA A 26 -10.21 4.02 3.38
CA ALA A 26 -11.28 3.89 2.39
C ALA A 26 -11.18 5.07 1.41
N LEU A 27 -11.19 4.78 0.11
CA LEU A 27 -11.15 5.80 -0.94
C LEU A 27 -12.04 5.42 -2.12
N THR A 28 -12.48 6.44 -2.83
CA THR A 28 -13.27 6.30 -4.06
C THR A 28 -12.36 6.58 -5.25
N VAL A 29 -12.16 5.59 -6.11
CA VAL A 29 -11.29 5.68 -7.29
C VAL A 29 -12.11 5.46 -8.56
N THR A 30 -11.55 5.83 -9.71
CA THR A 30 -12.15 5.50 -11.00
C THR A 30 -12.11 3.99 -11.26
N GLU A 31 -13.16 3.48 -11.89
CA GLU A 31 -13.20 2.10 -12.35
C GLU A 31 -12.04 1.85 -13.32
N GLY A 32 -11.32 0.74 -13.10
CA GLY A 32 -10.09 0.44 -13.82
C GLY A 32 -8.82 0.99 -13.18
N CYS A 33 -8.93 1.77 -12.09
CA CYS A 33 -7.78 2.18 -11.29
C CYS A 33 -6.99 0.95 -10.83
N THR A 34 -5.68 1.05 -10.93
CA THR A 34 -4.78 -0.04 -10.58
C THR A 34 -4.45 -0.06 -9.09
N VAL A 35 -3.98 -1.21 -8.59
CA VAL A 35 -3.56 -1.36 -7.20
C VAL A 35 -2.56 -0.27 -6.80
N ILE A 36 -1.54 0.01 -7.63
CA ILE A 36 -0.52 1.02 -7.30
C ILE A 36 -1.09 2.44 -7.24
N GLU A 37 -1.96 2.79 -8.19
CA GLU A 37 -2.61 4.11 -8.22
C GLU A 37 -3.50 4.31 -7.00
N ALA A 38 -4.22 3.28 -6.56
CA ALA A 38 -5.01 3.34 -5.33
C ALA A 38 -4.14 3.56 -4.09
N ILE A 39 -2.97 2.90 -4.01
CA ILE A 39 -2.02 3.10 -2.92
C ILE A 39 -1.50 4.55 -2.91
N GLU A 40 -1.16 5.09 -4.07
CA GLU A 40 -0.70 6.48 -4.18
C GLU A 40 -1.81 7.48 -3.82
N GLN A 41 -3.03 7.25 -4.29
CA GLN A 41 -4.19 8.09 -3.97
C GLN A 41 -4.60 8.01 -2.49
N SER A 42 -4.37 6.86 -1.83
CA SER A 42 -4.68 6.69 -0.41
C SER A 42 -3.80 7.55 0.50
N ARG A 43 -2.69 8.12 -0.02
CA ARG A 43 -1.70 8.89 0.73
C ARG A 43 -1.17 8.17 1.98
N ILE A 44 -1.24 6.84 1.99
CA ILE A 44 -0.81 6.02 3.13
C ILE A 44 0.68 6.18 3.45
N ARG A 45 1.49 6.61 2.47
CA ARG A 45 2.90 7.00 2.68
C ARG A 45 3.07 8.23 3.59
N GLU A 46 2.08 9.11 3.68
CA GLU A 46 2.12 10.26 4.60
C GLU A 46 1.91 9.80 6.06
N GLU A 47 1.09 8.77 6.27
CA GLU A 47 0.87 8.14 7.59
C GLU A 47 2.04 7.26 8.04
N PHE A 48 2.75 6.67 7.07
CA PHE A 48 3.90 5.80 7.29
C PHE A 48 5.07 6.24 6.40
N PRO A 49 5.88 7.23 6.82
CA PRO A 49 7.01 7.72 6.04
C PRO A 49 8.09 6.64 5.82
N ASP A 50 8.21 5.67 6.72
CA ASP A 50 9.13 4.53 6.64
C ASP A 50 8.56 3.33 5.85
N MET A 51 7.41 3.51 5.18
CA MET A 51 6.73 2.45 4.45
C MET A 51 7.40 2.16 3.10
N GLU A 52 7.91 0.94 2.94
CA GLU A 52 8.29 0.41 1.63
C GLU A 52 7.13 -0.36 1.00
N VAL A 53 6.70 0.08 -0.19
CA VAL A 53 5.70 -0.61 -1.00
C VAL A 53 6.45 -1.47 -2.03
N ASP A 54 6.44 -2.79 -1.85
CA ASP A 54 6.93 -3.72 -2.88
C ASP A 54 5.78 -4.06 -3.84
N PRO A 55 5.88 -3.75 -5.15
CA PRO A 55 4.86 -4.07 -6.14
C PRO A 55 4.61 -5.59 -6.29
N ASN A 56 5.51 -6.44 -5.78
CA ASN A 56 5.38 -7.90 -5.75
C ASN A 56 4.82 -8.45 -4.43
N ALA A 57 4.60 -7.60 -3.42
CA ALA A 57 4.07 -7.98 -2.11
C ALA A 57 2.68 -7.34 -1.87
N LEU A 58 1.84 -7.33 -2.90
CA LEU A 58 0.49 -6.78 -2.84
C LEU A 58 -0.54 -7.90 -2.88
N GLY A 59 -1.64 -7.72 -2.15
CA GLY A 59 -2.77 -8.64 -2.13
C GLY A 59 -4.12 -7.94 -2.24
N ILE A 60 -5.14 -8.69 -2.62
CA ILE A 60 -6.55 -8.31 -2.45
C ILE A 60 -7.25 -9.46 -1.74
N PHE A 61 -7.84 -9.21 -0.57
CA PHE A 61 -8.50 -10.23 0.27
C PHE A 61 -7.66 -11.51 0.45
N GLY A 62 -6.37 -11.38 0.81
CA GLY A 62 -5.47 -12.52 0.98
C GLY A 62 -4.96 -13.19 -0.30
N ARG A 63 -5.33 -12.70 -1.50
CA ARG A 63 -4.80 -13.20 -2.78
C ARG A 63 -3.73 -12.28 -3.31
N LYS A 64 -2.55 -12.83 -3.64
CA LYS A 64 -1.46 -12.08 -4.27
C LYS A 64 -1.89 -11.50 -5.62
N VAL A 65 -1.66 -10.20 -5.82
CA VAL A 65 -1.99 -9.46 -7.05
C VAL A 65 -0.77 -8.72 -7.59
N ARG A 66 -0.85 -8.26 -8.84
CA ARG A 66 0.17 -7.39 -9.44
C ARG A 66 -0.19 -5.93 -9.16
N ALA A 67 0.83 -5.08 -9.02
CA ALA A 67 0.66 -3.63 -8.88
C ALA A 67 -0.20 -2.97 -9.98
N GLY A 68 -0.15 -3.50 -11.21
CA GLY A 68 -0.95 -3.01 -12.34
C GLY A 68 -2.32 -3.69 -12.51
N GLN A 69 -2.77 -4.49 -11.54
CA GLN A 69 -4.09 -5.11 -11.61
C GLN A 69 -5.19 -4.05 -11.40
N ALA A 70 -6.20 -4.04 -12.27
CA ALA A 70 -7.36 -3.17 -12.11
C ALA A 70 -8.24 -3.61 -10.91
N LEU A 71 -8.65 -2.64 -10.11
CA LEU A 71 -9.50 -2.81 -8.94
C LEU A 71 -10.99 -2.82 -9.32
N ARG A 72 -11.78 -3.46 -8.45
CA ARG A 72 -13.23 -3.54 -8.53
C ARG A 72 -13.87 -2.97 -7.27
N GLN A 73 -15.16 -2.67 -7.37
CA GLN A 73 -15.93 -2.17 -6.22
C GLN A 73 -15.85 -3.14 -5.04
N GLY A 74 -15.49 -2.60 -3.88
CA GLY A 74 -15.35 -3.35 -2.63
C GLY A 74 -14.00 -4.07 -2.49
N ASP A 75 -13.07 -3.93 -3.43
CA ASP A 75 -11.74 -4.51 -3.27
C ASP A 75 -11.00 -3.87 -2.10
N ARG A 76 -10.38 -4.71 -1.27
CA ARG A 76 -9.43 -4.28 -0.25
C ARG A 76 -8.01 -4.65 -0.66
N VAL A 77 -7.22 -3.65 -1.03
CA VAL A 77 -5.80 -3.76 -1.30
C VAL A 77 -5.05 -3.91 0.02
N GLU A 78 -4.29 -4.98 0.14
CA GLU A 78 -3.45 -5.30 1.28
C GLU A 78 -1.99 -5.15 0.88
N ILE A 79 -1.27 -4.27 1.57
CA ILE A 79 0.15 -4.02 1.30
C ILE A 79 0.95 -4.86 2.29
N TYR A 80 1.56 -5.94 1.82
CA TYR A 80 2.43 -6.76 2.64
C TYR A 80 3.84 -6.17 2.70
N ARG A 81 4.55 -6.48 3.79
CA ARG A 81 5.96 -6.12 3.90
C ARG A 81 6.77 -6.97 2.92
N PRO A 82 7.75 -6.39 2.22
CA PRO A 82 8.79 -7.19 1.62
C PRO A 82 9.40 -8.06 2.73
N LEU A 83 9.55 -9.36 2.45
CA LEU A 83 10.41 -10.23 3.26
C LEU A 83 11.84 -9.73 3.01
N ILE A 84 12.26 -8.69 3.74
CA ILE A 84 13.63 -8.21 3.71
C ILE A 84 14.48 -9.30 4.36
N ALA A 85 14.89 -10.27 3.55
CA ALA A 85 16.09 -11.05 3.75
C ALA A 85 17.31 -10.17 3.35
N ASP A 86 17.43 -8.97 3.93
CA ASP A 86 18.67 -8.19 3.87
C ASP A 86 19.06 -7.68 5.27
N PRO A 87 19.94 -8.40 5.99
CA PRO A 87 20.29 -8.14 7.40
C PRO A 87 21.19 -6.91 7.63
N LYS A 88 21.34 -6.00 6.65
CA LYS A 88 22.34 -4.93 6.70
C LYS A 88 21.86 -3.58 7.26
N GLU A 89 20.61 -3.19 7.06
CA GLU A 89 20.14 -1.84 7.45
C GLU A 89 19.49 -1.80 8.86
N ALA A 90 18.92 -2.90 9.34
CA ALA A 90 18.36 -2.98 10.70
C ALA A 90 19.43 -2.93 11.82
N ARG A 91 20.70 -3.08 11.46
CA ARG A 91 21.83 -3.01 12.41
C ARG A 91 22.30 -1.58 12.68
N ARG A 92 21.98 -0.62 11.80
CA ARG A 92 22.46 0.77 11.94
C ARG A 92 21.65 1.59 12.95
N GLN A 93 20.34 1.41 13.01
CA GLN A 93 19.48 2.23 13.88
C GLN A 93 19.40 1.76 15.36
N ARG A 94 19.94 0.58 15.72
CA ARG A 94 20.03 0.16 17.13
C ARG A 94 21.27 0.66 17.87
N ALA A 95 22.24 1.25 17.18
CA ALA A 95 23.49 1.69 17.80
C ALA A 95 23.41 3.10 18.44
N GLU A 96 22.38 3.91 18.15
CA GLU A 96 22.34 5.32 18.57
C GLU A 96 21.44 5.64 19.77
N LYS A 97 20.99 4.63 20.55
CA LYS A 97 20.20 4.86 21.78
C LYS A 97 20.85 4.40 23.08
N SER A 98 22.13 4.01 23.07
CA SER A 98 22.87 3.64 24.29
C SER A 98 24.16 4.44 24.45
N LYS A 99 24.07 5.78 24.53
CA LYS A 99 25.19 6.60 25.04
C LYS A 99 24.79 7.98 25.60
N LYS A 100 23.68 8.04 26.34
CA LYS A 100 23.47 9.15 27.28
C LYS A 100 23.02 8.58 28.63
N GLY A 101 24.01 8.26 29.44
CA GLY A 101 23.97 7.89 30.84
C GLY A 101 25.35 8.20 31.41
#